data_AF-A0A3P7PHE8-F1
#
_entry.id   AF-A0A3P7PHE8-F1
#
_cell.length_a   1.000
_cell.length_b   1.000
_cell.length_c   1.000
_cell.angle_alpha   90.00
_cell.angle_beta   90.00
_cell.angle_gamma   90.00
#
_symmetry.space_group_name_H-M   'P 1'
#
loop_
_entity.id
_entity.type
_entity.pdbx_description
1 polymer ?
#
loop_
_entity_poly.entity_id
_entity_poly.type
_entity_poly.pdbx_seq_one_letter_code
_entity_poly.pdbx_strand_id
1 'polypeptide(L)'
;MIVLLTTPGCPCMDHILELEKEEEIITQAKGPHPFNGRPAFVVMPRNSGCNVTAIPISEAEPFSRRVLFPEAWAGKRDRELDQAVGISGCIFAHSGRFMVEHTTLNGAIEMAKLALKAAGYL
;
A
#
# COMPACT_ATOMS: atom_id res chain seq x y z
N MET A 1 -1.21 -2.93 8.76
CA MET A 1 -1.67 -4.20 8.15
C MET A 1 -1.60 -4.09 6.62
N ILE A 2 -1.31 -5.17 5.88
CA ILE A 2 -1.27 -5.20 4.40
C ILE A 2 -2.50 -5.98 3.91
N VAL A 3 -3.26 -5.42 2.97
CA VAL A 3 -4.39 -6.12 2.34
C VAL A 3 -3.94 -6.68 1.00
N LEU A 4 -4.15 -7.98 0.82
CA LEU A 4 -3.87 -8.69 -0.42
C LEU A 4 -5.20 -8.97 -1.14
N LEU A 5 -5.36 -8.47 -2.36
CA LEU A 5 -6.53 -8.74 -3.19
C LEU A 5 -6.13 -9.70 -4.31
N THR A 6 -6.66 -10.93 -4.30
CA THR A 6 -6.28 -11.99 -5.24
C THR A 6 -7.38 -12.44 -6.20
N THR A 7 -8.63 -12.00 -6.02
CA THR A 7 -9.77 -12.52 -6.81
C THR A 7 -10.27 -11.52 -7.87
N PRO A 8 -10.68 -11.99 -9.06
CA PRO A 8 -11.38 -11.16 -10.03
C PRO A 8 -12.73 -10.74 -9.43
N GLY A 9 -12.96 -9.43 -9.31
CA GLY A 9 -14.12 -8.87 -8.60
C GLY A 9 -13.81 -8.36 -7.19
N CYS A 10 -12.55 -8.44 -6.73
CA CYS A 10 -12.11 -7.74 -5.53
C CYS A 10 -12.36 -6.23 -5.70
N PRO A 11 -12.95 -5.60 -4.69
CA PRO A 11 -13.53 -4.30 -4.89
C PRO A 11 -12.44 -3.21 -4.81
N CYS A 12 -12.68 -2.10 -5.48
CA CYS A 12 -11.74 -0.99 -5.59
C CYS A 12 -11.40 -0.39 -4.22
N MET A 13 -10.40 0.50 -4.17
CA MET A 13 -10.04 1.24 -2.95
C MET A 13 -11.26 1.84 -2.22
N ASP A 14 -12.28 2.26 -2.96
CA ASP A 14 -13.51 2.83 -2.40
C ASP A 14 -14.27 1.83 -1.52
N HIS A 15 -14.30 0.54 -1.88
CA HIS A 15 -15.01 -0.45 -1.08
C HIS A 15 -14.26 -0.83 0.21
N ILE A 16 -12.93 -0.69 0.24
CA ILE A 16 -12.18 -0.81 1.50
C ILE A 16 -12.60 0.31 2.45
N LEU A 17 -12.80 1.52 1.93
CA LEU A 17 -13.22 2.68 2.72
C LEU A 17 -14.70 2.60 3.12
N GLU A 18 -15.56 2.04 2.26
CA GLU A 18 -16.96 1.74 2.54
C GLU A 18 -17.10 0.71 3.66
N LEU A 19 -16.35 -0.41 3.60
CA LEU A 19 -16.30 -1.40 4.67
C LEU A 19 -15.82 -0.81 6.00
N GLU A 20 -14.84 0.09 5.98
CA GLU A 20 -14.40 0.79 7.19
C GLU A 20 -15.51 1.70 7.76
N LYS A 21 -16.28 2.37 6.90
CA LYS A 21 -17.47 3.15 7.28
C LYS A 21 -18.54 2.27 7.92
N GLU A 22 -18.81 1.10 7.34
CA GLU A 22 -19.77 0.14 7.87
C GLU A 22 -19.33 -0.42 9.23
N GLU A 23 -18.05 -0.78 9.39
CA GLU A 23 -17.50 -1.20 10.68
C GLU A 23 -17.57 -0.07 11.73
N GLU A 24 -17.26 1.18 11.37
CA GLU A 24 -17.41 2.35 12.26
C GLU A 24 -18.86 2.51 12.74
N ILE A 25 -19.85 2.29 11.86
CA ILE A 25 -21.28 2.34 12.18
C ILE A 25 -21.69 1.19 13.13
N ILE A 26 -21.23 -0.03 12.86
CA ILE A 26 -21.59 -1.23 13.63
C ILE A 26 -20.98 -1.21 15.03
N THR A 27 -19.73 -0.76 15.15
CA THR A 27 -18.98 -0.82 16.41
C THR A 27 -19.17 0.40 17.31
N GLN A 28 -19.81 1.47 16.81
CA GLN A 28 -19.92 2.77 17.49
C GLN A 28 -18.57 3.38 17.94
N ALA A 29 -17.46 2.94 17.35
CA ALA A 29 -16.14 3.47 17.64
C ALA A 29 -16.03 4.91 17.12
N LYS A 30 -16.07 5.90 18.01
CA LYS A 30 -15.98 7.32 17.65
C LYS A 30 -14.54 7.74 17.40
N GLY A 31 -14.28 8.24 16.20
CA GLY A 31 -13.04 8.95 15.82
C GLY A 31 -12.14 8.17 14.87
N PRO A 32 -11.19 8.85 14.19
CA PRO A 32 -10.25 8.19 13.30
C PRO A 32 -9.51 7.12 14.10
N HIS A 33 -9.61 5.85 13.69
CA HIS A 33 -8.81 4.84 14.36
C HIS A 33 -7.34 5.21 14.14
N PRO A 34 -6.50 5.18 15.18
CA PRO A 34 -5.07 5.31 14.99
C PRO A 34 -4.63 4.27 13.96
N PHE A 35 -3.51 4.53 13.30
CA PHE A 35 -2.83 3.60 12.39
C PHE A 35 -2.67 2.15 12.96
N ASN A 36 -2.87 1.97 14.27
CA ASN A 36 -2.97 0.72 15.03
C ASN A 36 -4.12 -0.23 14.62
N GLY A 37 -4.15 -0.67 13.36
CA GLY A 37 -5.00 -1.81 12.96
C GLY A 37 -5.53 -1.72 11.53
N ARG A 38 -5.51 -0.53 10.93
CA ARG A 38 -6.02 -0.34 9.57
C ARG A 38 -5.06 -0.85 8.49
N PRO A 39 -5.58 -1.28 7.34
CA PRO A 39 -4.80 -1.46 6.12
C PRO A 39 -4.04 -0.18 5.74
N ALA A 40 -2.77 -0.30 5.37
CA ALA A 40 -1.97 0.82 4.87
C ALA A 40 -1.70 0.72 3.36
N PHE A 41 -1.64 -0.50 2.85
CA PHE A 41 -1.31 -0.82 1.47
C PHE A 41 -2.26 -1.87 0.92
N VAL A 42 -2.58 -1.76 -0.37
CA VAL A 42 -3.25 -2.77 -1.17
C VAL A 42 -2.24 -3.37 -2.13
N VAL A 43 -2.14 -4.70 -2.16
CA VAL A 43 -1.36 -5.44 -3.16
C VAL A 43 -2.31 -6.04 -4.20
N MET A 44 -2.08 -5.73 -5.47
CA MET A 44 -2.86 -6.24 -6.61
C MET A 44 -1.94 -6.94 -7.62
N PRO A 45 -2.07 -8.27 -7.79
CA PRO A 45 -1.45 -8.98 -8.90
C PRO A 45 -1.95 -8.46 -10.25
N ARG A 46 -1.08 -8.45 -11.26
CA ARG A 46 -1.41 -8.13 -12.65
C ARG A 46 -0.93 -9.25 -13.57
N ASN A 47 -1.31 -9.20 -14.85
CA ASN A 47 -0.83 -10.14 -15.86
C ASN A 47 0.72 -10.19 -15.92
N SER A 48 1.37 -9.07 -15.64
CA SER A 48 2.82 -8.97 -15.46
C SER A 48 3.14 -8.20 -14.19
N GLY A 49 3.59 -8.92 -13.15
CA GLY A 49 4.00 -8.32 -11.87
C GLY A 49 2.85 -8.05 -10.90
N CYS A 50 3.12 -7.24 -9.89
CA CYS A 50 2.25 -6.92 -8.77
C CYS A 50 2.42 -5.45 -8.40
N ASN A 51 1.31 -4.75 -8.23
CA ASN A 51 1.30 -3.35 -7.81
C ASN A 51 1.00 -3.27 -6.32
N VAL A 52 1.65 -2.34 -5.64
CA VAL A 52 1.38 -1.99 -4.25
C VAL A 52 1.02 -0.52 -4.20
N THR A 53 -0.16 -0.20 -3.70
CA THR A 53 -0.64 1.19 -3.62
C THR A 53 -0.96 1.55 -2.17
N ALA A 54 -0.51 2.72 -1.74
CA ALA A 54 -0.81 3.29 -0.43
C ALA A 54 -2.27 3.74 -0.36
N ILE A 55 -2.95 3.38 0.74
CA ILE A 55 -4.36 3.69 0.95
C ILE A 55 -4.49 5.15 1.44
N PRO A 56 -5.47 5.92 0.94
CA PRO A 56 -5.73 7.26 1.46
C PRO A 56 -6.22 7.25 2.91
N ILE A 57 -6.10 8.39 3.58
CA ILE A 57 -6.61 8.54 4.96
C ILE A 57 -8.14 8.37 4.95
N SER A 58 -8.81 9.00 3.99
CA SER A 58 -10.27 8.95 3.82
C SER A 58 -10.68 9.19 2.36
N GLU A 59 -11.95 8.92 2.04
CA GLU A 59 -12.55 9.25 0.72
C GLU A 59 -12.56 10.76 0.45
N ALA A 60 -12.71 11.58 1.50
CA ALA A 60 -12.74 13.04 1.39
C ALA A 60 -11.35 13.62 1.06
N GLU A 61 -10.28 12.87 1.32
CA GLU A 61 -8.90 13.27 1.07
C GLU A 61 -8.19 12.26 0.15
N PRO A 62 -8.62 12.12 -1.12
CA PRO A 62 -8.18 11.03 -2.00
C PRO A 62 -6.71 11.13 -2.43
N PHE A 63 -6.05 12.26 -2.17
CA PHE A 63 -4.61 12.47 -2.42
C PHE A 63 -3.74 12.25 -1.17
N SER A 64 -4.34 12.15 0.02
CA SER A 64 -3.63 11.80 1.26
C SER A 64 -3.17 10.34 1.21
N ARG A 65 -2.18 9.93 2.02
CA ARG A 65 -1.77 8.53 2.13
C ARG A 65 -1.50 8.20 3.60
N ARG A 66 -1.97 7.04 4.06
CA ARG A 66 -1.72 6.55 5.42
C ARG A 66 -0.23 6.33 5.67
N VAL A 67 0.46 5.78 4.67
CA VAL A 67 1.92 5.59 4.66
C VAL A 67 2.42 5.86 3.26
N LEU A 68 3.51 6.61 3.16
CA LEU A 68 4.25 6.80 1.92
C LEU A 68 5.40 5.80 1.85
N PHE A 69 5.71 5.32 0.64
CA PHE A 69 6.93 4.57 0.40
C PHE A 69 8.16 5.43 0.76
N PRO A 70 9.32 4.83 1.11
CA PRO A 70 10.53 5.57 1.44
C PRO A 70 10.92 6.61 0.39
N GLU A 71 11.38 7.78 0.84
CA GLU A 71 11.83 8.85 -0.06
C GLU A 71 13.00 8.40 -0.95
N ALA A 72 13.87 7.55 -0.42
CA ALA A 72 14.99 6.96 -1.14
C ALA A 72 14.58 6.11 -2.37
N TRP A 73 13.30 5.74 -2.50
CA TRP A 73 12.77 4.98 -3.63
C TRP A 73 12.13 5.88 -4.69
N ALA A 74 11.80 7.14 -4.35
CA ALA A 74 10.98 8.01 -5.17
C ALA A 74 11.54 8.17 -6.59
N GLY A 75 10.75 7.79 -7.60
CA GLY A 75 11.10 7.94 -9.01
C GLY A 75 12.07 6.88 -9.57
N LYS A 76 12.57 5.96 -8.74
CA LYS A 76 13.54 4.94 -9.16
C LYS A 76 12.88 3.78 -9.91
N ARG A 77 13.67 3.11 -10.74
CA ARG A 77 13.25 1.97 -11.57
C ARG A 77 14.29 0.87 -11.58
N ASP A 78 13.83 -0.34 -11.89
CA ASP A 78 14.66 -1.50 -12.18
C ASP A 78 15.82 -1.66 -11.18
N ARG A 79 17.06 -1.81 -11.66
CA ARG A 79 18.25 -2.05 -10.84
C ARG A 79 18.54 -0.93 -9.82
N GLU A 80 18.19 0.32 -10.14
CA GLU A 80 18.38 1.44 -9.21
C GLU A 80 17.43 1.32 -8.03
N LEU A 81 16.19 0.89 -8.29
CA LEU A 81 15.21 0.62 -7.25
C LEU A 81 15.58 -0.64 -6.46
N ASP A 82 16.05 -1.70 -7.12
CA ASP A 82 16.54 -2.91 -6.45
C ASP A 82 17.62 -2.58 -5.40
N GLN A 83 18.58 -1.72 -5.76
CA GLN A 83 19.62 -1.25 -4.84
C GLN A 83 19.07 -0.43 -3.67
N ALA A 84 18.06 0.41 -3.93
CA ALA A 84 17.47 1.26 -2.90
C ALA A 84 16.55 0.49 -1.94
N VAL A 85 15.92 -0.58 -2.41
CA VAL A 85 15.02 -1.44 -1.62
C VAL A 85 15.81 -2.54 -0.91
N GLY A 86 16.88 -3.04 -1.54
CA GLY A 86 17.68 -4.17 -1.06
C GLY A 86 17.14 -5.54 -1.48
N ILE A 87 16.21 -5.60 -2.44
CA ILE A 87 15.66 -6.83 -3.02
C ILE A 87 15.64 -6.71 -4.55
N SER A 88 15.75 -7.84 -5.25
CA SER A 88 15.75 -7.87 -6.71
C SER A 88 14.35 -8.03 -7.30
N GLY A 89 14.11 -7.42 -8.46
CA GLY A 89 12.87 -7.58 -9.23
C GLY A 89 11.86 -6.45 -9.00
N CYS A 90 12.30 -5.32 -8.46
CA CYS A 90 11.54 -4.08 -8.39
C CYS A 90 11.45 -3.46 -9.79
N ILE A 91 10.26 -3.03 -10.17
CA ILE A 91 9.99 -2.48 -11.52
C ILE A 91 10.04 -0.95 -11.47
N PHE A 92 9.28 -0.35 -10.54
CA PHE A 92 9.12 1.10 -10.47
C PHE A 92 8.60 1.54 -9.10
N ALA A 93 9.01 2.74 -8.68
CA ALA A 93 8.43 3.45 -7.55
C ALA A 93 8.02 4.86 -7.97
N HIS A 94 6.75 5.20 -7.77
CA HIS A 94 6.22 6.50 -8.16
C HIS A 94 6.93 7.64 -7.40
N SER A 95 7.24 8.74 -8.08
CA SER A 95 7.92 9.91 -7.49
C SER A 95 7.14 10.52 -6.31
N GLY A 96 5.81 10.54 -6.42
CA GLY A 96 4.89 10.89 -5.33
C GLY A 96 4.75 9.84 -4.20
N ARG A 97 5.56 8.77 -4.21
CA ARG A 97 5.69 7.78 -3.12
C ARG A 97 4.41 7.05 -2.71
N PHE A 98 3.40 7.00 -3.59
CA PHE A 98 2.13 6.33 -3.29
C PHE A 98 1.94 4.96 -3.95
N MET A 99 2.82 4.57 -4.87
CA MET A 99 2.73 3.30 -5.59
C MET A 99 4.13 2.74 -5.89
N VAL A 100 4.26 1.43 -5.80
CA VAL A 100 5.42 0.67 -6.32
C VAL A 100 4.95 -0.57 -7.08
N GLU A 101 5.84 -1.13 -7.91
CA GLU A 101 5.60 -2.35 -8.67
C GLU A 101 6.75 -3.34 -8.50
N HIS A 102 6.42 -4.62 -8.37
CA HIS A 102 7.38 -5.72 -8.26
C HIS A 102 7.01 -6.85 -9.21
N THR A 103 7.99 -7.60 -9.70
CA THR A 103 7.78 -8.75 -10.61
C THR A 103 7.05 -9.93 -9.97
N THR A 104 7.03 -10.00 -8.64
CA THR A 104 6.47 -11.12 -7.87
C THR A 104 5.62 -10.64 -6.72
N LEU A 105 4.64 -11.44 -6.32
CA LEU A 105 3.75 -11.14 -5.20
C LEU A 105 4.52 -11.04 -3.87
N ASN A 106 5.44 -11.97 -3.62
CA ASN A 106 6.24 -11.97 -2.39
C ASN A 106 7.12 -10.72 -2.29
N GLY A 107 7.75 -10.30 -3.39
CA GLY A 107 8.53 -9.07 -3.39
C GLY A 107 7.67 -7.82 -3.22
N ALA A 108 6.48 -7.77 -3.81
CA ALA A 108 5.52 -6.69 -3.58
C ALA A 108 5.10 -6.59 -2.09
N ILE A 109 4.79 -7.74 -1.45
CA ILE A 109 4.49 -7.79 -0.02
C ILE A 109 5.71 -7.34 0.81
N GLU A 110 6.92 -7.72 0.42
CA GLU A 110 8.15 -7.32 1.11
C GLU A 110 8.40 -5.82 1.01
N MET A 111 8.21 -5.20 -0.17
CA MET A 111 8.27 -3.75 -0.33
C MET A 111 7.29 -3.02 0.59
N ALA A 112 6.06 -3.53 0.74
CA ALA A 112 5.07 -2.96 1.66
C ALA A 112 5.52 -3.07 3.13
N LYS A 113 6.10 -4.20 3.53
CA LYS A 113 6.65 -4.39 4.89
C LYS A 113 7.82 -3.45 5.17
N LEU A 114 8.76 -3.32 4.23
CA LEU A 114 9.89 -2.40 4.34
C LEU A 114 9.43 -0.94 4.48
N ALA A 115 8.38 -0.55 3.74
CA ALA A 115 7.79 0.78 3.88
C ALA A 115 7.14 1.00 5.26
N LEU A 116 6.42 0.01 5.79
CA LEU A 116 5.87 0.06 7.15
C LEU A 116 6.96 0.17 8.21
N LYS A 117 8.04 -0.61 8.07
CA LYS A 117 9.20 -0.57 8.97
C LYS A 117 9.90 0.79 8.95
N ALA A 118 10.13 1.34 7.75
CA ALA A 118 10.71 2.67 7.59
C ALA A 118 9.84 3.79 8.21
N ALA A 119 8.52 3.59 8.25
CA ALA A 119 7.58 4.50 8.90
C ALA A 119 7.39 4.23 10.42
N GLY A 120 8.10 3.25 11.00
CA GLY A 120 8.06 2.94 12.43
C GLY A 120 6.87 2.09 12.88
N TYR A 121 6.24 1.36 11.96
CA TYR A 121 5.03 0.57 12.25
C TYR A 121 5.25 -0.95 12.27
N LEU A 122 6.47 -1.40 11.94
CA LEU A 122 6.98 -2.77 12.04
C LEU A 122 8.43 -2.71 12.54
#